data_AF-A0A7W1KMD3-F1
#
_entry.id   AF-A0A7W1KMD3-F1
#
_cell.length_a   1.000
_cell.length_b   1.000
_cell.length_c   1.000
_cell.angle_alpha   90.00
_cell.angle_beta   90.00
_cell.angle_gamma   90.00
#
_symmetry.space_group_name_H-M   'P 1'
#
loop_
_entity.id
_entity.type
_entity.pdbx_description
1 polymer ?
#
loop_
_entity_poly.entity_id
_entity_poly.type
_entity_poly.pdbx_seq_one_letter_code
_entity_poly.pdbx_strand_id
1 'polypeptide(L)' 'MQFSDKWPVCERYQLTAQIRRATLSVPTNIAEGAANRGPREFRRYLDIARGSLSEVS' A
#
# COMPACT_ATOMS: atom_id res chain seq x y z
N MET A 1 -11.17 -13.62 -11.33
CA MET A 1 -11.04 -12.15 -11.32
C MET A 1 -11.85 -11.60 -12.49
N GLN A 2 -13.12 -11.22 -12.29
CA GLN A 2 -13.91 -10.61 -13.36
C GLN A 2 -14.97 -9.68 -12.74
N PHE A 3 -14.52 -8.56 -12.18
CA PHE A 3 -15.40 -7.48 -11.68
C PHE A 3 -15.03 -6.10 -12.25
N SER A 4 -13.98 -5.99 -13.06
CA SER A 4 -13.46 -4.70 -13.55
C SER A 4 -14.23 -4.11 -14.74
N ASP A 5 -14.93 -4.92 -15.53
CA ASP A 5 -15.43 -4.48 -16.84
C ASP A 5 -16.74 -3.67 -16.77
N LYS A 6 -17.35 -3.57 -15.59
CA LYS A 6 -18.59 -2.80 -15.36
C LYS A 6 -18.36 -1.40 -14.77
N TRP A 7 -17.12 -1.03 -14.47
CA TRP A 7 -16.83 0.26 -13.85
C TRP A 7 -16.57 1.34 -14.92
N PRO A 8 -17.12 2.55 -14.73
CA PRO A 8 -16.72 3.74 -15.48
C PRO A 8 -15.21 3.82 -15.60
N VAL A 9 -14.71 4.14 -16.78
CA VAL A 9 -13.27 4.20 -17.09
C VAL A 9 -12.52 5.07 -16.06
N CYS A 10 -13.12 6.17 -15.62
CA CYS A 10 -12.57 7.06 -14.61
C CYS A 10 -12.35 6.39 -13.24
N GLU A 11 -13.30 5.58 -12.78
CA GLU A 11 -13.20 4.87 -11.50
C GLU A 11 -12.17 3.74 -11.56
N ARG A 12 -12.07 3.06 -12.71
CA ARG A 12 -10.99 2.08 -12.96
C ARG A 12 -9.61 2.72 -12.81
N TYR A 13 -9.39 3.90 -13.38
CA TYR A 13 -8.11 4.60 -13.27
C TYR A 13 -7.82 5.03 -11.83
N GLN A 14 -8.81 5.57 -11.12
CA GLN A 14 -8.63 6.00 -9.74
C GLN A 14 -8.36 4.82 -8.80
N LEU A 15 -9.11 3.72 -8.92
CA LEU A 15 -8.89 2.50 -8.15
C LEU A 15 -7.54 1.85 -8.47
N THR A 16 -7.18 1.76 -9.76
CA THR A 16 -5.87 1.25 -10.18
C THR A 16 -4.74 2.10 -9.60
N ALA A 17 -4.90 3.43 -9.60
CA ALA A 17 -3.92 4.34 -9.00
C ALA A 17 -3.83 4.17 -7.47
N GLN A 18 -4.95 3.97 -6.77
CA GLN A 18 -4.96 3.72 -5.33
C GLN A 18 -4.28 2.40 -4.98
N ILE A 19 -4.65 1.30 -5.65
CA ILE A 19 -4.04 -0.03 -5.45
C ILE A 19 -2.54 0.01 -5.73
N ARG A 20 -2.11 0.69 -6.81
CA ARG A 20 -0.69 0.81 -7.15
C ARG A 20 0.08 1.59 -6.09
N ARG A 21 -0.49 2.68 -5.56
CA ARG A 21 0.14 3.46 -4.49
C ARG A 21 0.26 2.66 -3.20
N ALA A 22 -0.80 1.96 -2.79
CA ALA A 22 -0.80 1.13 -1.59
C ALA A 22 0.19 -0.05 -1.72
N THR A 23 0.28 -0.68 -2.89
CA THR A 23 1.23 -1.76 -3.15
C THR A 23 2.69 -1.27 -3.11
N LEU A 24 2.98 -0.08 -3.64
CA LEU A 24 4.33 0.50 -3.65
C LEU A 24 4.74 1.06 -2.27
N SER A 25 3.79 1.49 -1.43
CA SER A 25 4.11 2.02 -0.10
C SER A 25 4.62 0.94 0.86
N VAL A 26 4.18 -0.32 0.71
CA VAL A 26 4.59 -1.45 1.57
C VAL A 26 6.10 -1.69 1.57
N PRO A 27 6.76 -1.96 0.42
CA PRO A 27 8.22 -2.16 0.42
C PRO A 27 8.99 -0.90 0.81
N THR A 28 8.46 0.29 0.49
CA THR A 28 9.09 1.57 0.84
C THR A 28 9.13 1.77 2.35
N ASN A 29 8.01 1.57 3.05
CA ASN A 29 7.96 1.67 4.51
C ASN A 29 8.87 0.63 5.19
N ILE A 30 8.94 -0.59 4.67
CA ILE A 30 9.84 -1.63 5.21
C ILE A 30 11.31 -1.20 5.06
N ALA A 31 11.70 -0.70 3.89
CA ALA A 31 13.07 -0.26 3.63
C ALA A 31 13.46 0.95 4.50
N GLU A 32 12.58 1.94 4.62
CA GLU A 32 12.79 3.11 5.49
C GLU A 32 12.88 2.72 6.97
N GLY A 33 12.01 1.82 7.41
CA GLY A 33 12.04 1.29 8.78
C GLY A 33 13.30 0.49 9.09
N ALA A 34 13.81 -0.28 8.12
CA ALA A 34 15.05 -1.04 8.26
C ALA A 34 16.31 -0.14 8.26
N ALA A 35 16.26 1.00 7.57
CA ALA A 35 17.32 2.00 7.57
C ALA A 35 17.39 2.81 8.88
N ASN A 36 16.29 2.87 9.65
CA ASN A 36 16.22 3.61 10.91
C ASN A 36 16.79 2.81 12.10
N ARG A 37 17.46 3.52 13.02
CA ARG A 37 18.34 2.91 14.05
C ARG A 37 17.64 2.37 15.30
N GLY A 38 16.35 2.01 15.25
CA GLY A 38 15.64 1.58 16.45
C GLY A 38 14.47 0.61 16.21
N PRO A 39 14.34 -0.45 17.02
CA PRO A 39 13.25 -1.43 16.87
C PRO A 39 11.86 -0.82 17.05
N ARG A 40 11.74 0.25 17.86
CA ARG A 40 10.49 1.02 18.03
C ARG A 40 10.09 1.75 16.74
N GLU A 41 11.06 2.38 16.08
CA GLU A 41 10.82 3.10 14.82
C GLU A 41 10.47 2.10 13.71
N PHE A 42 11.22 0.99 13.62
CA PHE A 42 10.93 -0.08 12.66
C PHE A 42 9.52 -0.66 12.83
N ARG A 43 9.08 -0.88 14.08
CA ARG A 43 7.69 -1.31 14.37
C ARG A 43 6.65 -0.35 13.80
N ARG A 44 6.86 0.96 13.93
CA ARG A 44 5.96 1.99 13.39
C ARG A 44 5.83 1.90 11.87
N TYR A 45 6.94 1.73 11.18
CA TYR A 45 6.96 1.53 9.72
C TYR A 45 6.27 0.23 9.28
N LEU A 46 6.41 -0.84 10.06
CA LEU A 46 5.68 -2.09 9.80
C LEU A 46 4.16 -1.95 10.00
N ASP A 47 3.72 -1.17 10.98
CA ASP A 47 2.30 -0.90 11.18
C ASP A 47 1.71 -0.07 10.01
N ILE A 48 2.47 0.88 9.47
CA ILE A 48 2.08 1.64 8.25
C ILE A 48 1.98 0.71 7.04
N ALA A 49 2.98 -0.14 6.81
CA ALA A 49 2.97 -1.12 5.73
C ALA A 49 1.76 -2.08 5.86
N ARG A 50 1.41 -2.50 7.08
CA ARG A 50 0.23 -3.33 7.33
C ARG A 50 -1.07 -2.59 7.01
N GLY A 51 -1.17 -1.30 7.34
CA GLY A 51 -2.32 -0.47 6.99
C GLY A 51 -2.54 -0.40 5.47
N SER A 52 -1.48 -0.19 4.70
CA SER A 52 -1.57 -0.15 3.23
C SER A 52 -1.99 -1.50 2.60
N LEU A 53 -1.65 -2.64 3.20
CA LEU A 53 -2.16 -3.95 2.77
C LEU A 53 -3.66 -4.10 3.01
N SER A 54 -4.16 -3.61 4.16
CA SER A 54 -5.58 -3.65 4.48
C SER A 54 -6.43 -2.77 3.55
N GLU A 55 -5.86 -1.72 2.96
CA GLU A 55 -6.54 -0.88 1.96
C GLU A 55 -6.69 -1.54 0.58
N VAL A 56 -5.93 -2.60 0.30
CA VAL A 56 -5.94 -3.34 -0.98
C VAL A 56 -6.82 -4.60 -0.93
N SER A 57 -7.17 -5.07 0.27
CA SER A 57 -7.91 -6.32 0.53
C SER A 57 -9.41 -6.14 0.33
#